data_AF-H1VLA9-F1
#
_entry.id   AF-H1VLA9-F1
#
_cell.length_a   1.000
_cell.length_b   1.000
_cell.length_c   1.000
_cell.angle_alpha   90.00
_cell.angle_beta   90.00
_cell.angle_gamma   90.00
#
_symmetry.space_group_name_H-M   'P 1'
#
loop_
_entity.id
_entity.type
_entity.pdbx_description
1 polymer ?
#
loop_
_entity_poly.entity_id
_entity_poly.type
_entity_poly.pdbx_seq_one_letter_code
_entity_poly.pdbx_strand_id
1 'polypeptide(L)'
;MPSAVELLLVFTTLLALYGVATVIYNLFFHPLRRYPGPKLWAATPLPAAFNVLRGTPHLKILELHKRYGDIVRVGPNELALSHAEVWKEVCGHLQRGQEENGKDPKYANEGADKSLIPASQTP
;
A
#
# COMPACT_ATOMS: atom_id res chain seq x y z
N MET A 1 -27.10 -13.21 31.91
CA MET A 1 -25.96 -12.34 31.55
C MET A 1 -24.94 -13.20 30.81
N PRO A 2 -24.58 -12.91 29.56
CA PRO A 2 -23.52 -13.66 28.87
C PRO A 2 -22.25 -13.58 29.71
N SER A 3 -21.56 -14.71 29.88
CA SER A 3 -20.30 -14.74 30.63
C SER A 3 -19.22 -14.00 29.84
N ALA A 4 -18.19 -13.49 30.52
CA ALA A 4 -17.08 -12.79 29.86
C ALA A 4 -16.39 -13.66 28.79
N VAL A 5 -16.44 -14.99 28.95
CA VAL A 5 -15.87 -15.96 27.99
C VAL A 5 -16.66 -15.98 26.69
N GLU A 6 -17.99 -16.02 26.74
CA GLU A 6 -18.85 -15.96 25.55
C GLU A 6 -18.59 -14.69 24.75
N LEU A 7 -18.44 -13.55 25.44
CA LEU A 7 -18.18 -12.26 24.79
C LEU A 7 -16.79 -12.23 24.12
N LEU A 8 -15.78 -12.86 24.72
CA LEU A 8 -14.44 -13.00 24.15
C LEU A 8 -14.42 -13.94 22.94
N LEU A 9 -15.19 -15.03 22.98
CA LEU A 9 -15.34 -15.95 21.84
C LEU A 9 -16.05 -15.28 20.65
N VAL A 10 -17.13 -14.55 20.91
CA VAL A 10 -17.83 -13.79 19.85
C VAL A 10 -16.90 -12.72 19.25
N PHE A 11 -16.14 -12.01 20.07
CA PHE A 11 -15.20 -11.00 19.58
C PHE A 11 -14.08 -11.60 18.72
N THR A 12 -13.46 -12.69 19.17
CA THR A 12 -12.39 -13.36 18.42
C THR A 12 -12.89 -13.97 17.11
N THR A 13 -14.07 -14.57 17.09
CA THR A 13 -14.69 -15.11 15.87
C THR A 13 -15.04 -14.01 14.86
N LEU A 14 -15.61 -12.90 15.29
CA LEU A 14 -15.88 -11.74 14.44
C LEU A 14 -14.59 -11.15 13.84
N LEU A 15 -13.54 -11.03 14.64
CA LEU A 15 -12.26 -10.52 14.18
C LEU A 15 -11.63 -11.45 13.12
N ALA A 16 -11.66 -12.75 13.35
CA ALA A 16 -11.18 -13.74 12.39
C ALA A 16 -11.97 -13.70 11.08
N LEU A 17 -13.30 -13.62 11.16
CA LEU A 17 -14.18 -13.53 10.00
C LEU A 17 -13.90 -12.26 9.18
N TYR A 18 -13.74 -11.11 9.84
CA TYR A 18 -13.40 -9.84 9.20
C TYR A 18 -12.05 -9.92 8.47
N GLY A 19 -11.04 -10.52 9.11
CA GLY A 19 -9.72 -10.72 8.50
C GLY A 19 -9.78 -11.60 7.25
N VAL A 20 -10.49 -12.74 7.31
CA VAL A 20 -10.67 -13.64 6.17
C VAL A 20 -11.45 -12.97 5.05
N ALA A 21 -12.54 -12.27 5.36
CA ALA A 21 -13.34 -11.55 4.37
C ALA A 21 -12.50 -10.48 3.64
N THR A 22 -11.68 -9.74 4.38
CA THR A 22 -10.78 -8.72 3.82
C THR A 22 -9.74 -9.34 2.88
N VAL A 23 -9.13 -10.46 3.27
CA VAL A 23 -8.17 -11.18 2.42
C VAL A 23 -8.82 -11.66 1.13
N ILE A 24 -10.01 -12.23 1.20
CA ILE A 24 -10.76 -12.69 0.02
C ILE A 24 -11.10 -11.51 -0.89
N TYR A 25 -11.59 -10.41 -0.32
CA TYR A 25 -11.89 -9.19 -1.07
C TYR A 25 -10.65 -8.66 -1.80
N ASN A 26 -9.54 -8.53 -1.09
CA ASN A 26 -8.28 -7.99 -1.62
C ASN A 26 -7.71 -8.85 -2.76
N LEU A 27 -7.93 -10.16 -2.71
CA LEU A 27 -7.40 -11.10 -3.70
C LEU A 27 -8.30 -11.24 -4.93
N PHE A 28 -9.63 -11.24 -4.76
CA PHE A 28 -10.56 -11.57 -5.84
C PHE A 28 -11.35 -10.38 -6.39
N PHE A 29 -11.74 -9.42 -5.54
CA PHE A 29 -12.66 -8.33 -5.92
C PHE A 29 -11.95 -6.97 -6.04
N HIS A 30 -10.71 -6.87 -5.57
CA HIS A 30 -9.97 -5.62 -5.61
C HIS A 30 -9.64 -5.19 -7.05
N PRO A 31 -9.78 -3.89 -7.41
CA PRO A 31 -9.47 -3.39 -8.74
C PRO A 31 -8.01 -3.64 -9.16
N LEU A 32 -7.09 -3.69 -8.19
CA LEU A 32 -5.66 -3.98 -8.42
C LEU A 32 -5.35 -5.47 -8.60
N ARG A 33 -6.35 -6.37 -8.66
CA ARG A 33 -6.14 -7.81 -8.87
C ARG A 33 -5.48 -8.16 -10.21
N ARG A 34 -5.59 -7.27 -11.20
CA ARG A 34 -5.04 -7.45 -12.55
C ARG A 34 -3.52 -7.38 -12.59
N TYR A 35 -2.90 -6.81 -11.56
CA TYR A 35 -1.45 -6.63 -11.52
C TYR A 35 -0.78 -7.86 -10.90
N PRO A 36 0.35 -8.33 -11.47
CA PRO A 36 1.04 -9.50 -10.97
C PRO A 36 1.72 -9.19 -9.63
N GLY A 37 1.84 -10.19 -8.76
CA GLY A 37 2.55 -10.06 -7.49
C GLY A 37 2.30 -11.22 -6.54
N PRO A 38 3.05 -11.29 -5.42
CA PRO A 38 2.87 -12.33 -4.42
C PRO A 38 1.49 -12.23 -3.77
N LYS A 39 0.73 -13.34 -3.75
CA LYS A 39 -0.61 -13.38 -3.13
C LYS A 39 -0.61 -12.93 -1.67
N LEU A 40 0.46 -13.23 -0.93
CA LEU A 40 0.62 -12.80 0.46
C LEU A 40 0.68 -11.27 0.60
N TRP A 41 1.33 -10.58 -0.32
CA TRP A 41 1.46 -9.11 -0.33
C TRP A 41 0.17 -8.46 -0.82
N ALA A 42 -0.54 -9.11 -1.75
CA ALA A 42 -1.86 -8.69 -2.19
C ALA A 42 -2.93 -8.85 -1.09
N ALA A 43 -2.81 -9.88 -0.24
CA ALA A 43 -3.75 -10.18 0.83
C ALA A 43 -3.59 -9.26 2.04
N THR A 44 -2.35 -9.00 2.46
CA THR A 44 -2.04 -8.28 3.70
C THR A 44 -0.73 -7.48 3.59
N PRO A 45 -0.60 -6.32 4.26
CA PRO A 45 0.65 -5.55 4.30
C PRO A 45 1.72 -6.17 5.21
N LEU A 46 1.40 -7.24 5.96
CA LEU A 46 2.32 -7.87 6.92
C LEU A 46 3.67 -8.29 6.31
N PRO A 47 3.75 -8.92 5.13
CA PRO A 47 5.02 -9.27 4.52
C PRO A 47 5.87 -8.05 4.20
N ALA A 48 5.27 -6.95 3.75
CA ALA A 48 5.99 -5.71 3.47
C ALA A 48 6.56 -5.14 4.78
N ALA A 49 5.73 -5.03 5.83
CA ALA A 49 6.17 -4.57 7.15
C ALA A 49 7.32 -5.42 7.71
N PHE A 50 7.24 -6.74 7.54
CA PHE A 50 8.31 -7.65 7.96
C PHE A 50 9.63 -7.40 7.22
N ASN A 51 9.59 -7.13 5.92
CA ASN A 51 10.81 -6.80 5.15
C ASN A 51 11.37 -5.43 5.53
N VAL A 52 10.52 -4.47 5.90
CA VAL A 52 10.93 -3.17 6.46
C VAL A 52 11.64 -3.36 7.80
N LEU A 53 11.07 -4.17 8.70
CA LEU A 53 11.70 -4.49 9.99
C LEU A 53 13.04 -5.21 9.85
N ARG A 54 13.20 -6.02 8.79
CA ARG A 54 14.48 -6.65 8.44
C ARG A 54 15.50 -5.69 7.80
N GLY A 55 15.10 -4.47 7.45
CA GLY A 55 15.95 -3.50 6.77
C GLY A 55 16.24 -3.82 5.29
N THR A 56 15.54 -4.80 4.71
CA THR A 56 15.75 -5.24 3.32
C THR A 56 14.54 -5.04 2.39
N PRO A 57 13.69 -3.99 2.53
CA PRO A 57 12.51 -3.84 1.68
C PRO A 57 12.87 -3.61 0.21
N HIS A 58 13.90 -2.80 -0.05
CA HIS A 58 14.37 -2.47 -1.40
C HIS A 58 14.88 -3.70 -2.16
N LEU A 59 15.66 -4.58 -1.48
CA LEU A 59 16.14 -5.83 -2.07
C LEU A 59 14.97 -6.73 -2.44
N LYS A 60 13.94 -6.80 -1.58
CA LYS A 60 12.79 -7.65 -1.84
C LYS A 60 11.96 -7.12 -3.00
N ILE A 61 11.74 -5.82 -3.07
CA ILE A 61 11.04 -5.17 -4.19
C ILE A 61 11.81 -5.39 -5.51
N LEU A 62 13.14 -5.29 -5.48
CA LEU A 62 13.98 -5.60 -6.65
C LEU A 62 13.82 -7.07 -7.10
N GLU A 63 13.83 -8.02 -6.17
CA GLU A 63 13.57 -9.45 -6.48
C GLU A 63 12.19 -9.64 -7.10
N LEU A 64 11.17 -8.94 -6.58
CA LEU A 64 9.82 -8.99 -7.09
C LEU A 64 9.72 -8.44 -8.52
N HIS A 65 10.36 -7.30 -8.81
CA HIS A 65 10.43 -6.77 -10.17
C HIS A 65 11.14 -7.72 -11.14
N LYS A 66 12.24 -8.34 -10.71
CA LYS A 66 12.93 -9.37 -11.52
C LYS A 66 12.04 -10.58 -11.84
N ARG A 67 11.07 -10.90 -10.98
CA ARG A 67 10.20 -12.08 -11.12
C ARG A 67 8.90 -11.78 -11.87
N TYR A 68 8.28 -10.64 -11.61
CA TYR A 68 6.93 -10.30 -12.09
C TYR A 68 6.92 -9.19 -13.15
N GLY A 69 8.05 -8.53 -13.38
CA GLY A 69 8.20 -7.45 -14.36
C GLY A 69 8.13 -6.05 -13.75
N ASP A 70 7.87 -5.05 -14.58
CA ASP A 70 8.02 -3.64 -14.21
C ASP A 70 6.91 -3.12 -13.29
N ILE A 71 5.77 -3.81 -13.21
CA ILE A 71 4.63 -3.41 -12.37
C ILE A 71 4.28 -4.57 -11.44
N VAL A 72 4.43 -4.36 -10.13
CA VAL A 72 4.21 -5.43 -9.14
C VAL A 72 3.33 -4.95 -8.00
N ARG A 73 2.37 -5.79 -7.59
CA ARG A 73 1.57 -5.55 -6.39
C ARG A 73 2.36 -5.84 -5.12
N VAL A 74 2.66 -4.78 -4.37
CA VAL A 74 3.44 -4.81 -3.12
C VAL A 74 2.59 -4.52 -1.87
N GLY A 75 1.29 -4.32 -2.04
CA GLY A 75 0.35 -4.26 -0.93
C GLY A 75 -1.09 -4.46 -1.42
N PRO A 76 -2.06 -4.49 -0.50
CA PRO A 76 -3.48 -4.50 -0.87
C PRO A 76 -3.83 -3.33 -1.79
N ASN A 77 -3.34 -2.14 -1.44
CA ASN A 77 -3.61 -0.87 -2.12
C ASN A 77 -2.35 -0.23 -2.71
N GLU A 78 -1.24 -0.98 -2.82
CA GLU A 78 0.07 -0.43 -3.21
C GLU A 78 0.68 -1.21 -4.38
N LEU A 79 1.23 -0.48 -5.35
CA LEU A 79 1.95 -1.01 -6.52
C LEU A 79 3.36 -0.42 -6.55
N ALA A 80 4.33 -1.26 -6.85
CA ALA A 80 5.69 -0.85 -7.18
C ALA A 80 5.84 -0.80 -8.71
N LEU A 81 6.42 0.28 -9.21
CA LEU A 81 6.57 0.58 -10.63
C LEU A 81 8.06 0.82 -10.92
N SER A 82 8.60 0.16 -11.93
CA SER A 82 10.02 0.24 -12.32
C SER A 82 10.21 0.67 -13.79
N HIS A 83 9.17 1.18 -14.45
CA HIS A 83 9.20 1.55 -15.87
C HIS A 83 9.49 3.05 -16.08
N ALA A 84 10.34 3.38 -17.05
CA ALA A 84 10.78 4.76 -17.32
C ALA A 84 9.64 5.69 -17.77
N GLU A 85 8.67 5.18 -18.52
CA GLU A 85 7.53 5.99 -18.99
C GLU A 85 6.56 6.33 -17.85
N VAL A 86 6.36 5.40 -16.92
CA VAL A 86 5.53 5.60 -15.72
C VAL A 86 6.17 6.63 -14.80
N TRP A 87 7.50 6.66 -14.73
CA TRP A 87 8.20 7.70 -13.99
C TRP A 87 7.87 9.10 -14.51
N LYS A 88 7.77 9.27 -15.84
CA LYS A 88 7.39 10.55 -16.43
C LYS A 88 5.92 10.90 -16.17
N GLU A 89 5.04 9.91 -16.07
CA GLU A 89 3.63 10.14 -15.74
C GLU A 89 3.43 10.51 -14.26
N VAL A 90 4.12 9.82 -13.35
CA VAL A 90 3.95 9.97 -11.90
C VAL A 90 4.81 11.11 -11.33
N CYS A 91 6.04 11.26 -11.82
CA CYS A 91 7.05 12.19 -11.33
C CYS A 91 7.48 13.22 -12.37
N GLY A 92 6.88 13.23 -13.57
CA GLY A 92 7.17 14.25 -14.57
C GLY A 92 6.60 15.61 -14.20
N HIS A 93 6.98 16.60 -14.99
CA HIS A 93 6.50 17.96 -14.80
C HIS A 93 4.99 18.04 -15.01
N LEU A 94 4.30 18.76 -14.13
CA LEU A 94 2.86 18.97 -14.19
C LEU A 94 2.49 19.61 -15.53
N GLN A 95 1.63 18.96 -16.30
CA GLN A 95 1.11 19.55 -17.53
C GLN A 95 0.01 20.56 -17.19
N ARG A 96 -0.11 21.62 -17.99
CA ARG A 96 -1.07 22.69 -17.77
C ARG A 96 -2.50 22.14 -17.75
N GLY A 97 -3.16 22.21 -16.60
CA GLY A 97 -4.53 21.71 -16.39
C GLY A 97 -4.63 20.31 -15.75
N GLN A 98 -3.49 19.68 -15.43
CA GLN A 98 -3.47 18.44 -14.65
C GLN A 98 -3.46 18.78 -13.15
N GLU A 99 -4.27 18.07 -12.37
CA GLU A 99 -4.26 18.21 -10.91
C GLU A 99 -2.96 17.61 -10.33
N GLU A 100 -2.44 18.23 -9.26
CA GLU A 100 -1.26 17.72 -8.57
C GLU A 100 -1.56 16.37 -7.90
N ASN A 101 -0.61 15.44 -7.96
CA ASN A 101 -0.70 14.20 -7.21
C ASN A 101 -0.66 14.52 -5.71
N GLY A 102 -1.82 14.40 -5.05
CA GLY A 102 -1.94 14.62 -3.62
C GLY A 102 -1.02 13.71 -2.83
N LYS A 103 -0.40 14.25 -1.77
CA LYS A 103 0.38 13.43 -0.84
C LYS A 103 -0.55 12.43 -0.17
N ASP A 104 -0.11 11.18 -0.07
CA ASP A 104 -0.87 10.15 0.64
C ASP A 104 -1.07 10.59 2.11
N PRO A 105 -2.32 10.67 2.61
CA PRO A 105 -2.62 11.10 3.99
C PRO A 105 -1.94 10.24 5.05
N LYS A 106 -1.52 9.01 4.72
CA LYS A 106 -0.73 8.14 5.61
C LYS A 106 0.64 8.74 5.95
N TYR A 107 1.22 9.52 5.05
CA TYR A 107 2.54 10.13 5.21
C TYR A 107 2.50 11.65 5.26
N ALA A 108 1.41 12.26 4.80
CA ALA A 108 1.17 13.68 4.92
C ALA A 108 0.64 13.99 6.32
N ASN A 109 1.46 14.62 7.15
CA ASN A 109 0.95 15.26 8.35
C ASN A 109 0.18 16.52 7.91
N GLU A 110 -1.07 16.70 8.32
CA GLU A 110 -1.80 17.98 8.13
C GLU A 110 -1.00 19.18 8.69
N GLY A 111 -0.14 18.93 9.70
CA GLY A 111 0.80 19.92 10.24
C GLY A 111 2.08 20.14 9.42
N ALA A 112 2.42 19.28 8.46
CA ALA A 112 3.58 19.47 7.58
C ALA A 112 3.33 20.52 6.50
N ASP A 113 2.06 20.83 6.22
CA ASP A 113 1.68 21.99 5.38
C ASP A 113 1.94 23.33 6.11
N LYS A 114 2.20 23.27 7.42
CA LYS A 114 2.73 24.38 8.23
C LYS A 114 4.26 24.32 8.39
N SER A 115 4.95 23.56 7.55
CA SER A 115 6.42 23.63 7.46
C SER A 115 6.84 25.07 7.15
N LEU A 116 7.84 25.58 7.89
CA LEU A 116 8.41 26.91 7.66
C LEU A 116 8.96 27.08 6.23
N ILE A 117 9.25 25.96 5.56
CA ILE A 117 9.58 25.91 4.14
C ILE A 117 8.50 25.03 3.46
N PRO A 118 7.47 25.64 2.88
CA PRO A 118 6.56 24.92 2.00
C PRO A 118 7.28 24.46 0.74
N ALA A 119 6.96 23.27 0.24
CA ALA A 119 7.49 22.79 -1.04
C ALA A 119 7.03 23.65 -2.24
N SER A 120 6.00 24.47 -2.06
CA SER A 120 5.57 25.49 -3.04
C SER A 120 6.44 26.74 -3.06
N GLN A 121 7.42 26.87 -2.15
CA GLN A 121 8.34 28.02 -2.06
C GLN A 121 9.79 27.69 -2.47
N THR A 122 10.07 26.50 -3.00
CA THR A 122 11.37 26.22 -3.63
C THR A 122 11.43 26.82 -5.05
N PRO A 123 12.50 27.57 -5.39
CA PRO A 123 12.62 28.34 -6.63
C PRO A 123 12.72 27.48 -7.90
#